data_AF-A0A5E4BV58-F1
#
_entry.id   AF-A0A5E4BV58-F1
#
_cell.length_a   1.000
_cell.length_b   1.000
_cell.length_c   1.000
_cell.angle_alpha   90.00
_cell.angle_beta   90.00
_cell.angle_gamma   90.00
#
_symmetry.space_group_name_H-M   'P 1'
#
loop_
_entity.id
_entity.type
_entity.pdbx_description
1 polymer ?
#
loop_
_entity_poly.entity_id
_entity_poly.type
_entity_poly.pdbx_seq_one_letter_code
_entity_poly.pdbx_strand_id
1 'polypeptide(L)'
;MGTLGKAREAPRKPSHGSRAAPKARLEAKSANSPFPSHPSLAQITQFRMMVSLGHLAKGASLDDLIDSCIQSFDADGNLCRSNQLLQVMLTMHRIIISSADLLQKVMTLYPLT
;
A
#
# COMPACT_ATOMS: atom_id res chain seq x y z
N MET A 1 44.40 3.12 47.79
CA MET A 1 45.63 3.94 47.73
C MET A 1 46.82 3.01 47.55
N GLY A 2 47.75 3.32 46.62
CA GLY A 2 48.96 2.52 46.33
C GLY A 2 49.08 2.15 44.83
N THR A 3 49.55 3.06 43.95
CA THR A 3 50.92 3.22 43.40
C THR A 3 51.29 2.20 42.32
N LEU A 4 51.21 2.58 41.03
CA LEU A 4 52.32 3.10 40.19
C LEU A 4 53.44 2.09 39.94
N GLY A 5 53.60 1.69 38.68
CA GLY A 5 54.80 1.02 38.18
C GLY A 5 54.91 1.16 36.67
N LYS A 6 55.54 2.25 36.21
CA LYS A 6 56.04 2.38 34.84
C LYS A 6 57.48 1.88 34.78
N ALA A 7 57.82 1.13 33.75
CA ALA A 7 59.20 0.99 33.29
C ALA A 7 59.26 1.12 31.76
N ARG A 8 60.13 2.04 31.35
CA ARG A 8 60.58 2.43 30.01
C ARG A 8 61.96 1.71 29.87
N GLU A 9 62.39 1.12 28.76
CA GLU A 9 63.02 1.76 27.59
C GLU A 9 63.48 0.70 26.57
N ALA A 10 63.79 1.19 25.36
CA ALA A 10 64.14 0.55 24.10
C ALA A 10 65.58 -0.04 24.07
N PRO A 11 66.29 -0.25 22.94
CA PRO A 11 65.92 -0.33 21.52
C PRO A 11 66.57 -1.55 20.80
N ARG A 12 66.25 -1.78 19.51
CA ARG A 12 67.20 -2.05 18.39
C ARG A 12 66.49 -2.69 17.18
N LYS A 13 66.47 -1.96 16.05
CA LYS A 13 66.32 -2.51 14.69
C LYS A 13 67.67 -3.06 14.22
N PRO A 14 67.68 -4.03 13.29
CA PRO A 14 68.07 -3.66 11.91
C PRO A 14 67.17 -4.25 10.81
N SER A 15 67.25 -3.58 9.67
CA SER A 15 66.62 -3.77 8.36
C SER A 15 67.15 -4.99 7.59
N HIS A 16 66.32 -5.61 6.74
CA HIS A 16 66.50 -5.74 5.27
C HIS A 16 65.49 -6.75 4.66
N GLY A 17 64.95 -6.48 3.47
CA GLY A 17 64.45 -7.52 2.55
C GLY A 17 62.97 -7.46 2.15
N SER A 18 62.68 -6.76 1.05
CA SER A 18 61.40 -6.71 0.33
C SER A 18 61.00 -8.06 -0.30
N ARG A 19 59.72 -8.45 -0.21
CA ARG A 19 58.89 -8.85 -1.37
C ARG A 19 57.41 -8.98 -1.00
N ALA A 20 56.55 -8.46 -1.86
CA ALA A 20 55.10 -8.34 -1.71
C ALA A 20 54.33 -9.66 -1.94
N ALA A 21 53.24 -9.86 -1.18
CA ALA A 21 52.01 -10.51 -1.65
C ALA A 21 50.82 -10.21 -0.70
N PRO A 22 49.57 -10.08 -1.21
CA PRO A 22 48.46 -9.46 -0.50
C PRO A 22 47.70 -10.42 0.43
N LYS A 23 47.14 -9.85 1.50
CA LYS A 23 46.29 -10.51 2.50
C LYS A 23 45.00 -11.06 1.87
N ALA A 24 44.80 -12.38 1.88
CA ALA A 24 43.49 -12.98 1.70
C ALA A 24 42.73 -12.90 3.05
N ARG A 25 41.78 -11.97 3.11
CA ARG A 25 40.83 -11.79 4.22
C ARG A 25 39.74 -12.84 4.06
N LEU A 26 39.57 -13.67 5.09
CA LEU A 26 38.49 -14.65 5.23
C LEU A 26 37.13 -13.93 5.12
N GLU A 27 36.35 -14.27 4.09
CA GLU A 27 34.97 -13.82 3.95
C GLU A 27 34.06 -14.77 4.75
N ALA A 28 33.53 -14.29 5.87
CA ALA A 28 32.45 -14.95 6.59
C ALA A 28 31.14 -14.64 5.86
N LYS A 29 30.60 -15.65 5.18
CA LYS A 29 29.29 -15.62 4.51
C LYS A 29 28.18 -15.46 5.56
N SER A 30 27.67 -14.24 5.71
CA SER A 30 26.47 -13.96 6.50
C SER A 30 25.25 -14.52 5.76
N ALA A 31 24.55 -15.47 6.38
CA ALA A 31 23.26 -15.95 5.92
C ALA A 31 22.19 -14.91 6.26
N ASN A 32 22.01 -13.90 5.41
CA ASN A 32 20.86 -13.01 5.47
C ASN A 32 19.78 -13.57 4.54
N SER A 33 18.77 -14.24 5.12
CA SER A 33 17.52 -14.54 4.42
C SER A 33 16.86 -13.24 3.95
N PRO A 34 16.28 -13.19 2.73
CA PRO A 34 15.43 -12.06 2.34
C PRO A 34 14.14 -12.13 3.17
N PHE A 35 14.03 -11.32 4.20
CA PHE A 35 12.71 -10.94 4.71
C PHE A 35 11.96 -10.28 3.55
N PRO A 36 10.70 -10.64 3.25
CA PRO A 36 9.91 -9.90 2.28
C PRO A 36 9.81 -8.47 2.81
N SER A 37 10.53 -7.58 2.14
CA SER A 37 10.56 -6.16 2.47
C SER A 37 9.13 -5.67 2.45
N HIS A 38 8.71 -5.04 3.55
CA HIS A 38 7.47 -4.26 3.61
C HIS A 38 7.29 -3.47 2.30
N PRO A 39 6.06 -3.35 1.77
CA PRO A 39 5.84 -2.53 0.59
C PRO A 39 6.40 -1.13 0.87
N SER A 40 7.36 -0.73 0.04
CA SER A 40 8.03 0.56 0.16
C SER A 40 6.99 1.68 0.13
N LEU A 41 6.90 2.46 1.21
CA LEU A 41 6.09 3.67 1.29
C LEU A 41 6.51 4.74 0.26
N ALA A 42 7.69 4.59 -0.36
CA ALA A 42 8.32 5.61 -1.21
C ALA A 42 7.75 5.72 -2.63
N GLN A 43 6.83 4.84 -3.04
CA GLN A 43 6.21 4.88 -4.37
C GLN A 43 4.68 4.96 -4.33
N ILE A 44 4.12 5.45 -3.23
CA ILE A 44 2.73 5.87 -3.27
C ILE A 44 2.68 7.29 -3.87
N THR A 45 3.06 7.42 -5.15
CA THR A 45 2.54 8.50 -5.98
C THR A 45 1.05 8.19 -6.11
N GLN A 46 0.25 8.61 -5.11
CA GLN A 46 -1.19 8.61 -5.22
C GLN A 46 -1.52 9.61 -6.30
N PHE A 47 -1.49 9.16 -7.56
CA PHE A 47 -2.32 9.75 -8.57
C PHE A 47 -3.75 9.43 -8.15
N ARG A 48 -4.25 10.20 -7.18
CA ARG A 48 -5.65 10.16 -6.78
C ARG A 48 -6.38 10.72 -7.98
N MET A 49 -6.72 9.85 -8.91
CA MET A 49 -7.63 10.16 -9.99
C MET A 49 -8.93 10.58 -9.31
N MET A 50 -9.09 11.89 -9.13
CA MET A 50 -10.34 12.45 -8.66
C MET A 50 -11.34 12.19 -9.77
N VAL A 51 -12.36 11.41 -9.46
CA VAL A 51 -13.45 11.20 -10.41
C VAL A 51 -14.41 12.37 -10.30
N SER A 52 -14.75 12.89 -11.47
CA SER A 52 -15.86 13.81 -11.62
C SER A 52 -17.14 13.04 -11.28
N LEU A 53 -17.69 13.31 -10.09
CA LEU A 53 -19.02 12.83 -9.70
C LEU A 53 -20.15 13.42 -10.57
N GLY A 54 -19.83 14.38 -11.45
CA GLY A 54 -20.76 14.99 -12.37
C GLY A 54 -21.94 15.62 -11.64
N HIS A 55 -23.15 15.24 -12.04
CA HIS A 55 -24.41 15.70 -11.44
C HIS A 55 -24.52 15.34 -9.95
N LEU A 56 -23.80 14.32 -9.46
CA LEU A 56 -23.79 13.92 -8.05
C LEU A 56 -22.90 14.82 -7.17
N ALA A 57 -22.14 15.76 -7.74
CA ALA A 57 -21.24 16.63 -6.98
C ALA A 57 -21.96 17.56 -5.99
N LYS A 58 -23.25 17.86 -6.24
CA LYS A 58 -24.12 18.65 -5.36
C LYS A 58 -24.87 17.78 -4.34
N GLY A 59 -24.65 16.47 -4.36
CA GLY A 59 -25.51 15.47 -3.73
C GLY A 59 -26.65 15.05 -4.65
N ALA A 60 -27.35 13.99 -4.26
CA ALA A 60 -28.52 13.44 -4.94
C ALA A 60 -29.47 12.83 -3.90
N SER A 61 -30.73 12.61 -4.29
CA SER A 61 -31.62 11.80 -3.47
C SER A 61 -31.15 10.34 -3.47
N LEU A 62 -31.58 9.56 -2.47
CA LEU A 62 -31.24 8.14 -2.43
C LEU A 62 -31.83 7.39 -3.64
N ASP A 63 -33.02 7.77 -4.09
CA ASP A 63 -33.69 7.14 -5.23
C ASP A 63 -32.93 7.45 -6.54
N ASP A 64 -32.54 8.70 -6.77
CA ASP A 64 -31.72 9.07 -7.94
C ASP A 64 -30.36 8.35 -7.94
N LEU A 65 -29.77 8.12 -6.76
CA LEU A 65 -28.51 7.41 -6.60
C LEU A 65 -28.64 5.91 -6.92
N ILE A 66 -29.75 5.29 -6.49
CA ILE A 66 -30.09 3.90 -6.83
C ILE A 66 -30.31 3.78 -8.33
N ASP A 67 -31.09 4.69 -8.93
CA ASP A 67 -31.34 4.70 -10.38
C ASP A 67 -30.05 4.87 -11.18
N SER A 68 -29.14 5.73 -10.73
CA SER A 68 -27.82 5.91 -11.35
C SER A 68 -26.96 4.64 -11.28
N CYS A 69 -27.08 3.86 -10.19
CA CYS A 69 -26.40 2.56 -10.07
C CYS A 69 -27.00 1.53 -11.03
N ILE A 70 -28.33 1.50 -11.18
CA ILE A 70 -29.02 0.58 -12.10
C ILE A 70 -28.66 0.92 -13.55
N GLN A 71 -28.69 2.20 -13.92
CA GLN A 71 -28.32 2.70 -15.26
C GLN A 71 -26.85 2.50 -15.62
N SER A 72 -26.01 2.08 -14.66
CA SER A 72 -24.64 1.70 -14.95
C SER A 72 -24.53 0.36 -15.70
N PHE A 73 -25.61 -0.44 -15.73
CA PHE A 73 -25.71 -1.69 -16.48
C PHE A 73 -26.48 -1.47 -17.80
N ASP A 74 -26.05 -2.13 -18.88
CA ASP A 74 -26.86 -2.26 -20.10
C ASP A 74 -27.85 -3.43 -20.01
N ALA A 75 -28.67 -3.56 -21.06
CA ALA A 75 -29.65 -4.64 -21.21
C ALA A 75 -29.01 -6.03 -21.29
N ASP A 76 -27.74 -6.13 -21.67
CA ASP A 76 -26.97 -7.38 -21.71
C ASP A 76 -26.33 -7.72 -20.36
N GLY A 77 -26.46 -6.83 -19.36
CA GLY A 77 -25.90 -6.96 -18.02
C GLY A 77 -24.46 -6.50 -17.87
N ASN A 78 -23.87 -5.88 -18.89
CA ASN A 78 -22.51 -5.34 -18.82
C ASN A 78 -22.50 -3.95 -18.20
N LEU A 79 -21.39 -3.62 -17.54
CA LEU A 79 -21.15 -2.28 -17.02
C LEU A 79 -20.79 -1.32 -18.16
N CYS A 80 -21.68 -0.36 -18.41
CA CYS A 80 -21.56 0.63 -19.48
C CYS A 80 -20.50 1.73 -19.21
N ARG A 81 -20.09 1.91 -17.95
CA ARG A 81 -19.28 3.03 -17.44
C ARG A 81 -18.40 2.58 -16.26
N SER A 82 -17.72 3.55 -15.63
CA SER A 82 -16.98 3.35 -14.38
C SER A 82 -17.86 2.72 -13.30
N ASN A 83 -17.37 1.66 -12.66
CA ASN A 83 -18.04 0.97 -11.56
C ASN A 83 -17.87 1.68 -10.21
N GLN A 84 -17.22 2.84 -10.18
CA GLN A 84 -16.89 3.49 -8.91
C GLN A 84 -18.12 3.95 -8.12
N LEU A 85 -19.16 4.44 -8.80
CA LEU A 85 -20.41 4.81 -8.14
C LEU A 85 -21.03 3.60 -7.44
N LEU A 86 -21.14 2.48 -8.16
CA LEU A 86 -21.56 1.19 -7.64
C LEU A 86 -20.71 0.74 -6.46
N GLN A 87 -19.39 0.81 -6.57
CA GLN A 87 -18.49 0.40 -5.50
C GLN A 87 -18.68 1.26 -4.25
N VAL A 88 -18.72 2.58 -4.39
CA VAL A 88 -18.95 3.50 -3.27
C VAL A 88 -20.31 3.24 -2.66
N MET A 89 -21.37 3.15 -3.46
CA MET A 89 -22.70 2.95 -2.94
C MET A 89 -22.83 1.59 -2.24
N LEU A 90 -22.44 0.50 -2.89
CA LEU A 90 -22.56 -0.84 -2.31
C LEU A 90 -21.67 -1.05 -1.08
N THR A 91 -20.51 -0.39 -0.98
CA THR A 91 -19.65 -0.49 0.22
C THR A 91 -20.09 0.43 1.35
N MET A 92 -20.63 1.62 1.05
CA MET A 92 -20.91 2.67 2.04
C MET A 92 -22.40 2.87 2.33
N HIS A 93 -23.32 2.15 1.65
CA HIS A 93 -24.78 2.34 1.81
C HIS A 93 -25.24 2.27 3.26
N ARG A 94 -24.58 1.48 4.10
CA ARG A 94 -24.92 1.29 5.53
C ARG A 94 -24.86 2.57 6.37
N ILE A 95 -24.22 3.62 5.87
CA ILE A 95 -24.19 4.94 6.53
C ILE A 95 -25.51 5.70 6.32
N ILE A 96 -26.21 5.40 5.23
CA ILE A 96 -27.42 6.12 4.78
C ILE A 96 -28.68 5.28 4.99
N ILE A 97 -28.61 3.97 4.74
CA ILE A 97 -29.74 3.04 4.74
C ILE A 97 -29.29 1.63 5.11
N SER A 98 -30.17 0.84 5.74
CA SER A 98 -29.86 -0.57 5.99
C SER A 98 -29.79 -1.36 4.68
N SER A 99 -29.01 -2.45 4.65
CA SER A 99 -28.95 -3.31 3.46
C SER A 99 -30.30 -3.95 3.12
N ALA A 100 -31.15 -4.19 4.13
CA ALA A 100 -32.48 -4.74 3.94
C ALA A 100 -33.40 -3.72 3.25
N ASP A 101 -33.38 -2.46 3.68
CA ASP A 101 -34.21 -1.41 3.09
C ASP A 101 -33.72 -1.03 1.68
N LEU A 102 -32.40 -1.06 1.45
CA LEU A 102 -31.83 -0.90 0.10
C LEU A 102 -32.34 -1.99 -0.84
N LEU A 103 -32.31 -3.26 -0.39
CA LEU A 103 -32.84 -4.37 -1.17
C LEU A 103 -34.35 -4.19 -1.44
N GLN A 104 -35.13 -3.79 -0.43
CA GLN A 104 -36.56 -3.51 -0.62
C GLN A 104 -36.78 -2.43 -1.69
N LYS A 105 -36.02 -1.32 -1.66
CA LYS A 105 -36.12 -0.29 -2.71
C LYS A 105 -35.83 -0.85 -4.10
N VAL A 106 -34.77 -1.64 -4.26
CA VAL A 106 -34.46 -2.29 -5.55
C VAL A 106 -35.58 -3.26 -5.97
N MET A 107 -36.13 -4.03 -5.03
CA MET A 107 -37.25 -4.94 -5.31
C MET A 107 -38.50 -4.18 -5.77
N THR A 108 -38.79 -3.00 -5.21
CA THR A 108 -39.94 -2.20 -5.66
C THR A 108 -39.81 -1.66 -7.08
N LEU A 109 -38.58 -1.52 -7.58
CA LEU A 109 -38.31 -1.10 -8.96
C LEU A 109 -38.42 -2.27 -9.95
N TYR A 110 -38.37 -3.51 -9.47
CA TYR A 110 -38.51 -4.70 -10.30
C TYR A 110 -39.95 -5.23 -10.23
N PRO A 111 -40.73 -5.18 -11.32
CA PRO A 111 -42.06 -5.78 -11.31
C PRO A 111 -41.91 -7.29 -11.12
N LEU A 112 -42.36 -7.80 -9.96
CA LEU A 112 -42.51 -9.24 -9.73
C LEU A 112 -43.72 -9.72 -10.54
N THR A 113 -43.48 -10.07 -11.80
CA THR A 113 -44.43 -10.82 -12.65
C THR A 113 -44.20 -12.31 -12.54
#